data_AF-A0A225E9K0-F1
#
_entry.id   AF-A0A225E9K0-F1
#
_cell.length_a   1.000
_cell.length_b   1.000
_cell.length_c   1.000
_cell.angle_alpha   90.00
_cell.angle_beta   90.00
_cell.angle_gamma   90.00
#
_symmetry.space_group_name_H-M   'P 1'
#
loop_
_entity.id
_entity.type
_entity.pdbx_description
1 polymer ?
#
loop_
_entity_poly.entity_id
_entity_poly.type
_entity_poly.pdbx_seq_one_letter_code
_entity_poly.pdbx_strand_id
1 'polypeptide(L)'
;MKRLTASRKWIGALVGVVLLLAGGRWAVANWAELPPEKTDQEVVNELLLENKRLVIECKQLTTARDARPEDDRSREAAALVFQQILRTQADVIAINRRNPAWRDICGPDPDPEVRQWFCEPAAANR
;
A
#
# COMPACT_ATOMS: atom_id res chain seq x y z
N MET A 1 -25.14 -45.07 55.85
CA MET A 1 -24.15 -44.10 55.32
C MET A 1 -23.89 -44.39 53.84
N LYS A 2 -23.65 -43.33 53.05
CA LYS A 2 -23.29 -43.26 51.61
C LYS A 2 -24.45 -43.12 50.61
N ARG A 3 -24.84 -41.87 50.36
CA ARG A 3 -25.15 -41.36 49.00
C ARG A 3 -24.69 -39.91 48.91
N LEU A 4 -24.26 -39.50 47.72
CA LEU A 4 -23.99 -38.15 47.20
C LEU A 4 -22.51 -37.85 46.90
N THR A 5 -22.05 -38.35 45.76
CA THR A 5 -20.93 -37.76 44.99
C THR A 5 -21.28 -37.76 43.50
N ALA A 6 -22.38 -37.09 43.12
CA ALA A 6 -22.81 -36.96 41.73
C ALA A 6 -22.90 -35.52 41.19
N SER A 7 -22.45 -34.50 41.95
CA SER A 7 -22.72 -33.10 41.57
C SER A 7 -21.55 -32.31 40.98
N ARG A 8 -20.34 -32.87 40.86
CA ARG A 8 -19.14 -32.07 40.52
C ARG A 8 -18.63 -32.20 39.08
N LYS A 9 -19.11 -33.19 38.31
CA LYS A 9 -18.62 -33.44 36.93
C LYS A 9 -19.38 -32.67 35.84
N TRP A 10 -20.62 -32.26 36.08
CA TRP A 10 -21.46 -31.62 35.06
C TRP A 10 -21.23 -30.11 34.91
N ILE A 11 -20.77 -29.44 35.97
CA ILE A 11 -20.53 -27.99 35.94
C ILE A 11 -19.28 -27.66 35.10
N GLY A 12 -18.23 -28.47 35.19
CA GLY A 12 -17.01 -28.28 34.40
C GLY A 12 -17.22 -28.43 32.89
N ALA A 13 -18.11 -29.35 32.48
CA ALA A 13 -18.44 -29.56 31.08
C ALA A 13 -19.26 -28.39 30.49
N LEU A 14 -20.20 -27.84 31.26
CA LEU A 14 -21.02 -26.70 30.81
C LEU A 14 -20.20 -25.40 30.66
N VAL A 15 -19.27 -25.12 31.58
CA VAL A 15 -18.40 -23.94 31.48
C VAL A 15 -17.45 -24.01 30.29
N GLY A 16 -16.92 -25.21 29.99
CA GLY A 16 -16.06 -25.43 28.81
C GLY A 16 -16.78 -25.22 27.48
N VAL A 17 -18.04 -25.67 27.36
CA VAL A 17 -18.84 -25.49 26.14
C VAL A 17 -19.26 -24.03 25.95
N VAL A 18 -19.60 -23.31 27.02
CA VAL A 18 -19.95 -21.88 26.93
C VAL A 18 -18.75 -21.02 26.54
N LEU A 19 -17.54 -21.31 27.06
CA LEU A 19 -16.31 -20.62 26.67
C LEU A 19 -15.93 -20.89 25.20
N LEU A 20 -16.14 -22.11 24.70
CA LEU A 20 -15.91 -22.46 23.29
C LEU A 20 -16.90 -21.77 22.34
N LEU A 21 -18.17 -21.63 22.73
CA LEU A 21 -19.18 -20.96 21.91
C LEU A 21 -19.05 -19.43 21.93
N ALA A 22 -18.67 -18.84 23.07
CA ALA A 22 -18.39 -17.40 23.17
C ALA A 22 -17.09 -17.02 22.46
N GLY A 23 -16.05 -17.86 22.56
CA GLY A 23 -14.78 -17.69 21.82
C GLY A 23 -14.93 -17.88 20.31
N GLY A 24 -15.80 -18.81 19.88
CA GLY A 24 -16.11 -19.03 18.46
C GLY A 24 -16.81 -17.83 17.81
N ARG A 25 -17.80 -17.21 18.48
CA ARG A 25 -18.48 -16.01 17.93
C ARG A 25 -17.56 -14.79 17.84
N TRP A 26 -16.63 -14.62 18.78
CA TRP A 26 -15.65 -13.53 18.73
C TRP A 26 -14.59 -13.75 17.66
N ALA A 27 -14.12 -14.99 17.48
CA ALA A 27 -13.19 -15.34 16.42
C ALA A 27 -13.81 -15.19 15.02
N VAL A 28 -15.10 -15.49 14.85
CA VAL A 28 -15.82 -15.30 13.58
C VAL A 28 -16.18 -13.83 13.32
N ALA A 29 -16.51 -13.06 14.36
CA ALA A 29 -16.79 -11.62 14.24
C ALA A 29 -15.53 -10.78 13.96
N ASN A 30 -14.35 -11.27 14.36
CA ASN A 30 -13.04 -10.70 14.03
C ASN A 30 -12.32 -11.46 12.90
N TRP A 31 -13.07 -12.16 12.02
CA TRP A 31 -12.69 -12.14 10.61
C TRP A 31 -12.91 -10.69 10.14
N ALA A 32 -12.05 -9.80 10.62
CA ALA A 32 -11.84 -8.50 10.06
C ALA A 32 -11.72 -8.75 8.57
N GLU A 33 -12.67 -8.22 7.81
CA GLU A 33 -12.61 -8.18 6.36
C GLU A 33 -11.17 -7.80 6.04
N LEU A 34 -10.40 -8.75 5.48
CA LEU A 34 -9.06 -8.46 5.01
C LEU A 34 -9.23 -7.21 4.15
N PRO A 35 -8.49 -6.12 4.42
CA PRO A 35 -8.64 -4.91 3.63
C PRO A 35 -8.57 -5.33 2.17
N PRO A 36 -9.54 -4.91 1.34
CA PRO A 36 -9.64 -5.40 -0.03
C PRO A 36 -8.27 -5.26 -0.68
N GLU A 37 -7.80 -6.36 -1.30
CA GLU A 37 -6.53 -6.35 -1.99
C GLU A 37 -6.61 -5.30 -3.10
N LYS A 38 -5.67 -4.35 -3.09
CA LYS A 38 -5.64 -3.28 -4.09
C LYS A 38 -5.48 -3.90 -5.48
N THR A 39 -6.28 -3.43 -6.42
CA THR A 39 -6.13 -3.78 -7.83
C THR A 39 -4.81 -3.23 -8.38
N ASP A 40 -4.32 -3.85 -9.45
CA ASP A 40 -3.14 -3.37 -10.16
C ASP A 40 -3.27 -1.91 -10.62
N GLN A 41 -4.48 -1.48 -10.99
CA GLN A 41 -4.75 -0.09 -11.37
C GLN A 41 -4.57 0.86 -10.18
N GLU A 42 -5.12 0.52 -9.01
CA GLU A 42 -4.95 1.31 -7.79
C GLU A 42 -3.48 1.40 -7.39
N VAL A 43 -2.74 0.28 -7.47
CA VAL A 43 -1.31 0.27 -7.17
C VAL A 43 -0.53 1.14 -8.16
N VAL A 44 -0.84 1.08 -9.46
CA VAL A 44 -0.20 1.95 -10.46
C VAL A 44 -0.53 3.42 -10.23
N ASN A 45 -1.77 3.75 -9.87
CA ASN A 45 -2.15 5.12 -9.53
C ASN A 45 -1.31 5.65 -8.36
N GLU A 46 -1.20 4.87 -7.28
CA GLU A 46 -0.40 5.24 -6.11
C GLU A 46 1.08 5.40 -6.44
N LEU A 47 1.66 4.47 -7.22
CA LEU A 47 3.05 4.53 -7.63
C LEU A 47 3.32 5.75 -8.51
N LEU A 48 2.43 6.08 -9.45
CA LEU A 48 2.61 7.24 -10.33
C LEU A 48 2.48 8.55 -9.54
N LEU A 49 1.52 8.67 -8.62
CA LEU A 49 1.40 9.84 -7.75
C LEU A 49 2.61 9.99 -6.82
N GLU A 50 3.14 8.89 -6.28
CA GLU A 50 4.38 8.91 -5.50
C GLU A 50 5.57 9.32 -6.37
N ASN A 51 5.65 8.82 -7.61
CA ASN A 51 6.70 9.20 -8.55
C ASN A 51 6.68 10.71 -8.82
N LYS A 52 5.49 11.28 -9.05
CA LYS A 52 5.30 12.74 -9.20
C LYS A 52 5.84 13.50 -7.99
N ARG A 53 5.48 13.07 -6.77
CA ARG A 53 5.96 13.69 -5.52
C ARG A 53 7.49 13.66 -5.42
N LEU A 54 8.09 12.49 -5.66
CA LEU A 54 9.53 12.29 -5.59
C LEU A 54 10.28 13.11 -6.66
N VAL A 55 9.73 13.23 -7.88
CA VAL A 55 10.32 14.08 -8.94
C VAL A 55 10.34 15.55 -8.52
N ILE A 56 9.26 16.04 -7.90
CA ILE A 56 9.20 17.42 -7.37
C ILE A 56 10.25 17.61 -6.27
N GLU A 57 10.35 16.67 -5.32
CA GLU A 57 11.32 16.71 -4.23
C GLU A 57 12.77 16.67 -4.77
N CYS A 58 13.06 15.77 -5.70
CA CYS A 58 14.38 15.66 -6.33
C CYS A 58 14.78 16.98 -7.01
N LYS A 59 13.84 17.66 -7.67
CA LYS A 59 14.07 18.97 -8.30
C LYS A 59 14.38 20.06 -7.26
N GLN A 60 13.66 20.06 -6.14
CA GLN A 60 13.90 21.00 -5.03
C GLN A 60 15.29 20.78 -4.42
N LEU A 61 15.66 19.52 -4.14
CA LEU A 61 16.98 19.17 -3.60
C LEU A 61 18.11 19.50 -4.57
N THR A 62 17.89 19.28 -5.88
CA THR A 62 18.87 19.66 -6.91
C THR A 62 19.05 21.19 -6.97
N THR A 63 17.96 21.94 -6.87
CA THR A 63 18.01 23.41 -6.82
C THR A 63 18.73 23.90 -5.57
N ALA A 64 18.49 23.28 -4.42
CA ALA A 64 19.19 23.59 -3.17
C ALA A 64 20.69 23.28 -3.25
N ARG A 65 21.06 22.16 -3.86
CA ARG A 65 22.45 21.81 -4.17
C ARG A 65 23.11 22.86 -5.06
N ASP A 66 22.45 23.29 -6.12
CA ASP A 66 23.02 24.27 -7.04
C ASP A 66 23.21 25.65 -6.38
N ALA A 67 22.40 25.98 -5.37
CA ALA A 67 22.57 27.19 -4.56
C ALA A 67 23.67 27.07 -3.48
N ARG A 68 24.03 25.85 -3.06
CA ARG A 68 25.04 25.56 -2.01
C ARG A 68 25.83 24.30 -2.39
N PRO A 69 26.76 24.39 -3.34
CA PRO A 69 27.43 23.22 -3.91
C PRO A 69 28.29 22.43 -2.90
N GLU A 70 28.72 23.07 -1.81
CA GLU A 70 29.45 22.46 -0.69
C GLU A 70 28.57 21.67 0.29
N ASP A 71 27.24 21.73 0.18
CA ASP A 71 26.32 20.98 1.04
C ASP A 71 26.16 19.52 0.56
N ASP A 72 27.04 18.67 1.08
CA ASP A 72 27.01 17.22 0.81
C ASP A 72 25.68 16.56 1.21
N ARG A 73 24.95 17.10 2.19
CA ARG A 73 23.67 16.51 2.64
C ARG A 73 22.59 16.63 1.57
N SER A 74 22.51 17.77 0.90
CA SER A 74 21.53 18.00 -0.17
C SER A 74 21.83 17.11 -1.38
N ARG A 75 23.11 16.85 -1.67
CA ARG A 75 23.54 15.92 -2.72
C ARG A 75 23.18 14.48 -2.39
N GLU A 76 23.45 14.02 -1.17
CA GLU A 76 23.11 12.67 -0.72
C GLU A 76 21.60 12.44 -0.68
N ALA A 77 20.84 13.41 -0.17
CA ALA A 77 19.38 13.36 -0.17
C ALA A 77 18.81 13.27 -1.60
N ALA A 78 19.31 14.09 -2.54
CA ALA A 78 18.88 14.04 -3.94
C ALA A 78 19.16 12.67 -4.58
N ALA A 79 20.31 12.07 -4.28
CA ALA A 79 20.65 10.74 -4.78
C ALA A 79 19.71 9.66 -4.23
N LEU A 80 19.34 9.72 -2.95
CA LEU A 80 18.39 8.79 -2.34
C LEU A 80 16.99 8.90 -2.96
N VAL A 81 16.48 10.13 -3.13
CA VAL A 81 15.19 10.37 -3.79
C VAL A 81 15.23 9.87 -5.23
N PHE A 82 16.32 10.11 -5.96
CA PHE A 82 16.48 9.60 -7.33
C PHE A 82 16.42 8.07 -7.41
N GLN A 83 17.04 7.35 -6.46
CA GLN A 83 16.93 5.90 -6.40
C GLN A 83 15.49 5.43 -6.12
N GLN A 84 14.74 6.16 -5.30
CA GLN A 84 13.33 5.85 -5.07
C GLN A 84 12.49 6.06 -6.33
N ILE A 85 12.72 7.13 -7.10
CA ILE A 85 12.07 7.35 -8.40
C ILE A 85 12.28 6.14 -9.32
N LEU A 86 13.52 5.66 -9.46
CA LEU A 86 13.85 4.52 -10.30
C LEU A 86 13.14 3.24 -9.85
N ARG A 87 13.06 3.02 -8.54
CA ARG A 87 12.36 1.87 -7.96
C ARG A 87 10.86 1.92 -8.27
N THR A 88 10.22 3.06 -8.03
CA THR A 88 8.80 3.27 -8.33
C THR A 88 8.51 3.04 -9.81
N GLN A 89 9.38 3.53 -10.72
CA GLN A 89 9.23 3.28 -12.16
C GLN A 89 9.37 1.79 -12.51
N ALA A 90 10.33 1.10 -11.91
CA ALA A 90 10.51 -0.33 -12.11
C ALA A 90 9.27 -1.13 -11.66
N ASP A 91 8.66 -0.75 -10.53
CA ASP A 91 7.45 -1.38 -10.02
C ASP A 91 6.26 -1.17 -10.97
N VAL A 92 6.05 0.04 -11.50
CA VAL A 92 5.01 0.31 -12.51
C VAL A 92 5.23 -0.53 -13.78
N ILE A 93 6.47 -0.64 -14.24
CA ILE A 93 6.83 -1.49 -15.40
C ILE A 93 6.54 -2.96 -15.11
N ALA A 94 6.84 -3.45 -13.90
CA ALA A 94 6.56 -4.83 -13.51
C ALA A 94 5.05 -5.12 -13.52
N ILE A 95 4.23 -4.18 -13.06
CA ILE A 95 2.76 -4.29 -13.11
C ILE A 95 2.26 -4.29 -14.56
N ASN A 96 2.76 -3.40 -15.40
CA ASN A 96 2.38 -3.34 -16.81
C ASN A 96 2.76 -4.64 -17.55
N ARG A 97 3.93 -5.24 -17.26
CA ARG A 97 4.36 -6.51 -17.87
C ARG A 97 3.43 -7.68 -17.56
N ARG A 98 2.82 -7.72 -16.36
CA ARG A 98 1.83 -8.75 -16.01
C ARG A 98 0.42 -8.43 -16.55
N ASN A 99 0.20 -7.24 -17.08
CA ASN A 99 -1.05 -6.78 -17.68
C ASN A 99 -0.89 -6.46 -19.19
N PRO A 100 -0.66 -7.47 -20.06
CA PRO A 100 -0.34 -7.25 -21.47
C PRO A 100 -1.46 -6.60 -22.30
N ALA A 101 -2.69 -6.54 -21.77
CA ALA A 101 -3.80 -5.85 -22.41
C ALA A 101 -3.76 -4.32 -22.23
N TRP A 102 -2.96 -3.81 -21.30
CA TRP A 102 -2.83 -2.38 -21.04
C TRP A 102 -2.00 -1.75 -22.16
N ARG A 103 -2.54 -0.70 -22.77
CA ARG A 103 -1.90 0.01 -23.88
C ARG A 103 -1.01 1.17 -23.44
N ASP A 104 -1.17 1.61 -22.21
CA ASP A 104 -0.49 2.76 -21.62
C ASP A 104 0.07 2.36 -20.25
N ILE A 105 1.20 2.95 -19.87
CA ILE A 105 1.82 2.79 -18.55
C ILE A 105 0.89 3.21 -17.41
N CYS A 106 -0.04 4.12 -17.69
CA CYS A 106 -1.09 4.58 -16.77
C CYS A 106 -2.17 3.53 -16.46
N GLY A 107 -2.24 2.43 -17.21
CA GLY A 107 -3.34 1.47 -17.13
C GLY A 107 -4.65 1.96 -17.80
N PRO A 108 -5.70 1.11 -17.82
CA PRO A 108 -6.96 1.39 -18.51
C PRO A 108 -7.83 2.47 -17.86
N ASP A 109 -7.74 2.67 -16.56
CA ASP A 109 -8.58 3.62 -15.82
C ASP A 109 -7.76 4.44 -14.80
N PRO A 110 -6.89 5.35 -15.27
CA PRO A 110 -6.07 6.16 -14.38
C PRO A 110 -6.91 7.18 -13.63
N ASP A 111 -6.54 7.40 -12.36
CA ASP A 111 -7.10 8.46 -11.52
C ASP A 111 -7.01 9.82 -12.23
N PRO A 112 -7.94 10.76 -11.98
CA PRO A 112 -7.94 12.07 -12.65
C PRO A 112 -6.60 12.80 -12.57
N GLU A 113 -5.92 12.74 -11.43
CA GLU A 113 -4.63 13.39 -11.23
C GLU A 113 -3.50 12.69 -12.01
N VAL A 114 -3.53 11.35 -12.05
CA VAL A 114 -2.59 10.55 -12.86
C VAL A 114 -2.78 10.88 -14.34
N ARG A 115 -4.04 10.92 -14.79
CA ARG A 115 -4.41 11.29 -16.16
C ARG A 115 -3.85 12.65 -16.55
N GLN A 116 -4.08 13.66 -15.72
CA GLN A 116 -3.63 15.03 -15.97
C GLN A 116 -2.11 15.15 -16.10
N TRP A 117 -1.35 14.39 -15.29
CA TRP A 117 0.09 14.59 -15.18
C TRP A 117 0.92 13.67 -16.07
N PHE A 118 0.43 12.44 -16.33
CA PHE A 118 1.18 11.40 -17.02
C PHE A 118 0.60 11.00 -18.38
N CYS A 119 -0.72 11.06 -18.56
CA CYS A 119 -1.37 10.47 -19.73
C CYS A 119 -1.85 11.54 -20.73
N GLU A 120 -2.20 12.74 -20.27
CA GLU A 120 -2.46 13.87 -21.15
C GLU A 120 -1.13 14.47 -21.65
N PRO A 121 -0.99 14.75 -22.96
CA PRO A 121 0.16 15.47 -23.44
C PRO A 121 0.19 16.81 -22.72
N ALA A 122 1.20 17.03 -21.87
CA ALA A 122 1.45 18.29 -21.18
C ALA A 122 1.26 19.39 -22.21
N ALA A 123 0.19 20.18 -22.06
CA ALA A 123 -0.32 21.08 -23.08
C ALA A 123 0.85 21.70 -23.83
N ALA A 124 1.05 21.22 -25.06
CA ALA A 124 2.25 21.46 -25.83
C ALA A 124 2.54 22.96 -25.82
N ASN A 125 3.71 23.36 -25.30
CA ASN A 125 4.34 24.67 -25.39
C ASN A 125 3.65 25.61 -26.41
N ARG A 126 2.58 26.30 -25.99
CA ARG A 126 1.98 27.43 -26.69
C ARG A 126 2.06 28.64 -25.79
#